data_AF-A0A9X2I3H3-F1
#
_entry.id   AF-A0A9X2I3H3-F1
#
_cell.length_a   1.000
_cell.length_b   1.000
_cell.length_c   1.000
_cell.angle_alpha   90.00
_cell.angle_beta   90.00
_cell.angle_gamma   90.00
#
_symmetry.space_group_name_H-M   'P 1'
#
loop_
_entity.id
_entity.type
_entity.pdbx_description
1 polymer ?
#
loop_
_entity_poly.entity_id
_entity_poly.type
_entity_poly.pdbx_seq_one_letter_code
_entity_poly.pdbx_strand_id
1 'polypeptide(L)'
;MKGIIRNLGIVLFLSLAFVSCRNAANEEEKSEVEQMMEDPNNEVKVKDGGDKIKIETPEGDEIKIKKDEDEYKKKVDRADGSESKVKIDGDEVKVKTDN
;
A
#
# COMPACT_ATOMS: atom_id res chain seq x y z
N MET A 1 -29.40 42.17 -17.88
CA MET A 1 -28.73 41.11 -17.08
C MET A 1 -29.50 39.78 -17.20
N LYS A 2 -29.37 39.05 -18.32
CA LYS A 2 -30.13 37.80 -18.54
C LYS A 2 -29.29 36.66 -19.18
N GLY A 3 -28.00 36.90 -19.44
CA GLY A 3 -27.14 35.97 -20.18
C GLY A 3 -25.99 35.35 -19.37
N ILE A 4 -25.76 35.80 -18.13
CA ILE A 4 -24.58 35.40 -17.35
C ILE A 4 -24.79 34.06 -16.64
N ILE A 5 -26.04 33.72 -16.32
CA ILE A 5 -26.41 32.51 -15.56
C ILE A 5 -26.25 31.23 -16.41
N ARG A 6 -26.32 31.33 -17.74
CA ARG A 6 -26.30 30.16 -18.63
C ARG A 6 -24.90 29.55 -18.84
N ASN A 7 -23.84 30.31 -18.57
CA ASN A 7 -22.45 29.86 -18.75
C ASN A 7 -21.77 29.39 -17.45
N LEU A 8 -22.43 29.54 -16.29
CA LEU A 8 -21.83 29.19 -14.99
C LEU A 8 -21.93 27.68 -14.68
N GLY A 9 -22.90 26.97 -15.26
CA GLY A 9 -23.10 25.53 -15.02
C GLY A 9 -22.08 24.61 -15.70
N ILE A 10 -21.51 25.03 -16.83
CA ILE A 10 -20.58 24.21 -17.63
C ILE A 10 -19.19 24.12 -16.98
N VAL A 11 -18.77 25.16 -16.24
CA VAL A 11 -17.48 25.20 -15.55
C VAL A 11 -17.46 24.28 -14.32
N LEU A 12 -18.60 24.06 -13.68
CA LEU A 12 -18.69 23.25 -12.46
C LEU A 12 -18.47 21.75 -12.72
N PHE A 13 -18.92 21.24 -13.87
CA PHE A 13 -18.77 19.82 -14.23
C PHE A 13 -17.34 19.45 -14.67
N LEU A 14 -16.56 20.40 -15.20
CA LEU A 14 -15.20 20.13 -15.67
C LEU A 14 -14.20 19.92 -14.52
N SER A 15 -14.46 20.53 -13.37
CA SER A 15 -13.60 20.42 -12.17
C SER A 15 -13.72 19.06 -11.46
N LEU A 16 -14.88 18.40 -11.56
CA LEU A 16 -15.11 17.06 -10.97
C LEU A 16 -14.39 15.94 -11.74
N ALA A 17 -14.10 16.14 -13.03
CA ALA A 17 -13.36 15.17 -13.83
C ALA A 17 -11.88 15.05 -13.40
N PHE A 18 -11.27 16.14 -12.92
CA PHE A 18 -9.90 16.11 -12.37
C PHE A 18 -9.81 15.48 -10.97
N VAL A 19 -10.88 15.54 -10.17
CA VAL A 19 -10.95 14.85 -8.87
C VAL A 19 -11.15 13.35 -9.06
N SER A 20 -11.95 12.94 -10.06
CA SER A 20 -12.22 11.51 -10.30
C SER A 20 -11.03 10.74 -10.89
N CYS A 21 -10.02 11.42 -11.43
CA CYS A 21 -8.78 10.79 -11.90
C CYS A 21 -7.68 10.74 -10.83
N ARG A 22 -7.86 11.42 -9.69
CA ARG A 22 -6.95 11.37 -8.53
C ARG A 22 -7.47 10.51 -7.38
N ASN A 23 -8.74 10.13 -7.43
CA ASN A 23 -9.38 9.31 -6.40
C ASN A 23 -9.59 7.84 -6.80
N ALA A 24 -9.00 7.38 -7.90
CA ALA A 24 -9.05 5.99 -8.36
C ALA A 24 -7.85 5.15 -7.89
N ALA A 25 -7.16 5.58 -6.83
CA ALA A 25 -5.98 4.90 -6.30
C ALA A 25 -6.03 4.73 -4.77
N ASN A 26 -7.22 4.69 -4.18
CA ASN A 26 -7.36 4.54 -2.73
C ASN A 26 -8.69 3.91 -2.26
N GLU A 27 -9.29 3.04 -3.08
CA GLU A 27 -10.39 2.17 -2.66
C GLU A 27 -10.00 0.76 -3.10
N GLU A 28 -10.03 -0.21 -2.17
CA GLU A 28 -9.34 -1.51 -2.22
C GLU A 28 -7.82 -1.35 -2.02
N GLU A 29 -7.15 -1.89 -1.01
CA GLU A 29 -7.21 -3.23 -0.46
C GLU A 29 -6.78 -3.13 1.01
N LYS A 30 -7.29 -4.00 1.90
CA LYS A 30 -6.53 -4.30 3.14
C LYS A 30 -5.11 -4.60 2.70
N SER A 31 -4.11 -4.00 3.34
CA SER A 31 -2.70 -4.26 2.99
C SER A 31 -2.49 -5.77 2.91
N GLU A 32 -1.81 -6.30 1.89
CA GLU A 32 -1.47 -7.73 1.73
C GLU A 32 -0.98 -8.35 3.06
N VAL A 33 -0.30 -7.55 3.87
CA VAL A 33 0.14 -7.85 5.24
C VAL A 33 -1.02 -8.14 6.18
N GLU A 34 -2.03 -7.28 6.17
CA GLU A 34 -3.21 -7.34 7.05
C GLU A 34 -4.06 -8.57 6.72
N GLN A 35 -4.21 -8.88 5.43
CA GLN A 35 -4.88 -10.11 4.98
C GLN A 35 -4.12 -11.36 5.44
N MET A 36 -2.79 -11.37 5.31
CA MET A 36 -1.97 -12.48 5.79
C MET A 36 -1.92 -12.59 7.31
N MET A 37 -2.14 -11.51 8.06
CA MET A 37 -2.24 -11.56 9.53
C MET A 37 -3.58 -12.09 10.03
N GLU A 38 -4.67 -11.86 9.29
CA GLU A 38 -6.00 -12.31 9.66
C GLU A 38 -6.18 -13.82 9.46
N ASP A 39 -5.39 -14.46 8.60
CA ASP A 39 -5.45 -15.90 8.37
C ASP A 39 -4.85 -16.68 9.56
N PRO A 40 -5.63 -17.53 10.24
CA PRO A 40 -5.16 -18.28 11.40
C PRO A 40 -4.17 -19.40 11.06
N ASN A 41 -4.02 -19.77 9.78
CA ASN A 41 -3.04 -20.76 9.33
C ASN A 41 -1.65 -20.16 9.12
N ASN A 42 -1.55 -18.82 9.07
CA ASN A 42 -0.27 -18.14 8.89
C ASN A 42 0.46 -17.98 10.23
N GLU A 43 1.76 -18.23 10.23
CA GLU A 43 2.59 -18.05 11.42
C GLU A 43 3.01 -16.59 11.54
N VAL A 44 2.39 -15.86 12.46
CA VAL A 44 2.72 -14.45 12.75
C VAL A 44 3.67 -14.35 13.95
N LYS A 45 4.88 -13.87 13.71
CA LYS A 45 5.91 -13.60 14.73
C LYS A 45 6.09 -12.09 14.90
N VAL A 46 5.71 -11.57 16.06
CA VAL A 46 5.96 -10.17 16.45
C VAL A 46 7.11 -10.13 17.45
N LYS A 47 8.09 -9.25 17.20
CA LYS A 47 9.26 -9.03 18.06
C LYS A 47 9.43 -7.54 18.32
N ASP A 48 10.25 -7.22 19.32
CA ASP A 48 10.61 -5.85 19.68
C ASP A 48 9.37 -4.96 19.91
N GLY A 49 8.39 -5.46 20.66
CA GLY A 49 7.17 -4.70 20.99
C GLY A 49 6.24 -4.35 19.82
N GLY A 50 6.54 -4.79 18.59
CA GLY A 50 5.79 -4.43 17.39
C GLY A 50 6.66 -3.93 16.24
N ASP A 51 7.93 -3.62 16.49
CA ASP A 51 8.84 -3.03 15.51
C ASP A 51 9.25 -4.01 14.41
N LYS A 52 9.29 -5.30 14.75
CA LYS A 52 9.60 -6.38 13.81
C LYS A 52 8.45 -7.36 13.71
N ILE A 53 7.93 -7.53 12.51
CA ILE A 53 6.84 -8.45 12.20
C ILE A 53 7.33 -9.39 11.11
N LYS A 54 7.15 -10.69 11.31
CA LYS A 54 7.38 -11.71 10.28
C LYS A 54 6.11 -12.57 10.16
N ILE A 55 5.65 -12.78 8.93
CA ILE A 55 4.48 -13.60 8.61
C ILE A 55 4.95 -14.68 7.64
N GLU A 56 4.69 -15.94 7.95
CA GLU A 56 4.98 -17.09 7.09
C GLU A 56 3.66 -17.79 6.73
N THR A 57 3.38 -17.92 5.44
CA THR A 57 2.22 -18.67 4.95
C THR A 57 2.58 -20.15 4.79
N PRO A 58 1.62 -21.08 4.93
CA PRO A 58 1.88 -22.51 4.71
C PRO A 58 2.23 -22.83 3.25
N GLU A 59 1.87 -21.95 2.31
CA GLU A 59 2.21 -22.08 0.89
C GLU A 59 3.67 -21.71 0.59
N GLY A 60 4.37 -21.09 1.55
CA GLY A 60 5.79 -20.74 1.44
C GLY A 60 6.06 -19.25 1.18
N ASP A 61 5.03 -18.40 1.20
CA ASP A 61 5.22 -16.95 1.16
C ASP A 61 5.70 -16.44 2.52
N GLU A 62 6.63 -15.49 2.51
CA GLU A 62 7.17 -14.88 3.71
C GLU A 62 7.17 -13.34 3.59
N ILE A 63 6.51 -12.68 4.53
CA ILE A 63 6.57 -11.22 4.68
C ILE A 63 7.40 -10.87 5.92
N LYS A 64 8.43 -10.04 5.75
CA LYS A 64 9.21 -9.45 6.84
C LYS A 64 9.04 -7.92 6.83
N ILE A 65 8.59 -7.35 7.93
CA ILE A 65 8.46 -5.90 8.14
C ILE A 65 9.34 -5.49 9.31
N LYS A 66 10.15 -4.45 9.09
CA LYS A 66 10.90 -3.75 10.14
C LYS A 66 10.52 -2.28 10.11
N LYS A 67 10.17 -1.75 11.27
CA LYS A 67 9.96 -0.33 11.54
C LYS A 67 11.00 0.10 12.54
N ASP A 68 11.82 1.07 12.16
CA ASP A 68 12.72 1.80 13.02
C ASP A 68 12.33 3.30 12.87
N GLU A 69 12.55 4.14 13.88
CA GLU A 69 12.00 5.51 14.02
C GLU A 69 11.64 6.25 12.72
N ASP A 70 12.58 6.37 11.77
CA ASP A 70 12.41 7.01 10.46
C ASP A 70 12.65 6.06 9.25
N GLU A 71 12.90 4.77 9.49
CA GLU A 71 13.15 3.76 8.46
C GLU A 71 12.04 2.69 8.47
N TYR A 72 11.40 2.49 7.31
CA TYR A 72 10.48 1.39 7.10
C TYR A 72 11.01 0.43 6.03
N LYS A 73 11.08 -0.85 6.34
CA LYS A 73 11.53 -1.89 5.42
C LYS A 73 10.55 -3.05 5.36
N LYS A 74 9.98 -3.29 4.18
CA LYS A 74 9.13 -4.45 3.85
C LYS A 74 9.86 -5.35 2.86
N LYS A 75 9.96 -6.65 3.16
CA LYS A 75 10.37 -7.69 2.22
C LYS A 75 9.22 -8.67 2.07
N VAL A 76 8.87 -9.00 0.84
CA VAL A 76 7.91 -10.03 0.47
C VAL A 76 8.67 -11.03 -0.38
N ASP A 77 8.77 -12.25 0.11
CA ASP A 77 9.32 -13.40 -0.58
C ASP A 77 8.13 -14.31 -0.92
N ARG A 78 7.93 -14.63 -2.19
CA ARG A 78 6.82 -15.49 -2.62
C ARG A 78 7.31 -16.90 -2.94
N ALA A 79 6.42 -17.87 -2.79
CA ALA A 79 6.69 -19.27 -3.09
C ALA A 79 7.05 -19.51 -4.57
N ASP A 80 6.62 -18.63 -5.48
CA ASP A 80 6.98 -18.69 -6.91
C ASP A 80 8.45 -18.32 -7.19
N GLY A 81 9.17 -17.81 -6.19
CA GLY A 81 10.55 -17.36 -6.29
C GLY A 81 10.69 -15.85 -6.49
N SER A 82 9.61 -15.13 -6.79
CA SER A 82 9.63 -13.67 -6.85
C SER A 82 9.90 -13.04 -5.47
N GLU A 83 10.73 -12.00 -5.46
CA GLU A 83 10.98 -11.21 -4.25
C GLU A 83 10.72 -9.72 -4.50
N SER A 84 10.12 -9.05 -3.52
CA SER A 84 9.85 -7.62 -3.54
C SER A 84 10.36 -6.97 -2.25
N LYS A 85 11.15 -5.92 -2.39
CA LYS A 85 11.75 -5.15 -1.29
C LYS A 85 11.33 -3.70 -1.41
N VAL A 86 10.67 -3.19 -0.38
CA VAL A 86 10.36 -1.76 -0.22
C VAL A 86 11.17 -1.24 0.97
N LYS A 87 11.90 -0.15 0.76
CA LYS A 87 12.54 0.64 1.82
C LYS A 87 12.05 2.07 1.72
N ILE A 88 11.73 2.66 2.86
CA ILE A 88 11.38 4.05 3.01
C ILE A 88 12.36 4.62 4.03
N ASP A 89 13.21 5.52 3.59
CA ASP A 89 14.19 6.24 4.40
C ASP A 89 13.76 7.72 4.42
N GLY A 90 13.01 8.16 5.44
CA GLY A 90 12.41 9.51 5.45
C GLY A 90 11.48 9.76 4.25
N ASP A 91 11.83 10.71 3.39
CA ASP A 91 11.07 11.06 2.17
C ASP A 91 11.43 10.18 0.94
N GLU A 92 12.48 9.34 1.03
CA GLU A 92 12.96 8.55 -0.11
C GLU A 92 12.37 7.13 -0.11
N VAL A 93 11.61 6.78 -1.15
CA VAL A 93 11.04 5.44 -1.35
C VAL A 93 11.86 4.67 -2.38
N LYS A 94 12.48 3.56 -1.97
CA LYS A 94 13.21 2.62 -2.84
C LYS A 94 12.43 1.31 -2.96
N VAL A 95 11.96 0.99 -4.17
CA VAL A 95 11.30 -0.28 -4.49
C VAL A 95 12.20 -1.12 -5.39
N LYS A 96 12.39 -2.39 -5.07
CA LYS A 96 13.04 -3.39 -5.91
C LYS A 96 12.16 -4.62 -6.01
N THR A 97 11.99 -5.11 -7.23
CA THR A 97 11.29 -6.36 -7.52
C THR A 97 12.20 -7.20 -8.38
N ASP A 98 12.53 -8.39 -7.90
CA ASP A 98 13.34 -9.38 -8.60
C ASP A 98 12.40 -10.54 -9.00
N ASN A 99 12.48 -10.98 -10.26
CA ASN A 99 11.66 -12.01 -10.90
C ASN A 99 12.55 -12.97 -11.68
#